data_AF-A0A2S6AZ13-F1
#
_entry.id   AF-A0A2S6AZ13-F1
#
_cell.length_a   1.000
_cell.length_b   1.000
_cell.length_c   1.000
_cell.angle_alpha   90.00
_cell.angle_beta   90.00
_cell.angle_gamma   90.00
#
_symmetry.space_group_name_H-M   'P 1'
#
loop_
_entity.id
_entity.type
_entity.pdbx_description
1 polymer ?
#
loop_
_entity_poly.entity_id
_entity_poly.type
_entity_poly.pdbx_seq_one_letter_code
_entity_poly.pdbx_strand_id
1 'polypeptide(L)' 'EAALYRVNGPVNLVRLNELIDQTDAEDLRFRPYEPSWPTGRLPRGKSILDKLRTKGDVMLHHPFESFEPVVQLLREAVED' A
#
# COMPACT_ATOMS: atom_id res chain seq x y z
N GLU A 1 34.36 -10.75 -20.04
CA GLU A 1 34.65 -11.55 -18.83
C GLU A 1 33.41 -12.37 -18.52
N ALA A 2 33.52 -13.70 -18.37
CA ALA A 2 32.36 -14.59 -18.23
C ALA A 2 31.96 -14.72 -16.75
N ALA A 3 30.84 -14.11 -16.37
CA ALA A 3 30.27 -14.20 -15.02
C ALA A 3 29.52 -15.53 -14.81
N LEU A 4 30.25 -16.65 -14.85
CA LEU A 4 29.72 -17.98 -14.59
C LEU A 4 30.09 -18.42 -13.18
N TYR A 5 29.08 -18.69 -12.36
CA TYR A 5 29.25 -19.15 -10.99
C TYR A 5 28.58 -20.51 -10.81
N ARG A 6 29.33 -21.47 -10.26
CA ARG A 6 28.78 -22.78 -9.89
C ARG A 6 28.14 -22.63 -8.51
N VAL A 7 26.91 -23.10 -8.37
CA VAL A 7 26.21 -23.13 -7.07
C VAL A 7 25.73 -24.54 -6.77
N ASN A 8 25.67 -24.86 -5.48
CA ASN A 8 25.05 -26.08 -4.98
C ASN A 8 23.73 -25.72 -4.31
N GLY A 9 22.65 -25.69 -5.09
CA GLY A 9 21.31 -25.35 -4.61
C GLY A 9 20.49 -24.52 -5.61
N PRO A 10 19.26 -24.13 -5.20
CA PRO A 10 18.38 -23.33 -6.05
C PRO A 10 18.97 -21.95 -6.32
N VAL A 11 18.89 -21.53 -7.58
CA VAL A 11 19.14 -20.16 -8.01
C VAL A 11 17.83 -19.38 -8.02
N ASN A 12 17.90 -18.06 -7.85
CA ASN A 12 16.74 -17.17 -7.78
C ASN A 12 15.80 -17.47 -6.59
N LEU A 13 16.30 -17.27 -5.38
CA LEU A 13 15.59 -17.55 -4.12
C LEU A 13 14.32 -16.70 -3.91
N VAL A 14 14.10 -15.64 -4.70
CA VAL A 14 12.85 -14.87 -4.70
C VAL A 14 11.64 -15.79 -4.96
N ARG A 15 11.84 -16.89 -5.70
CA ARG A 15 10.80 -17.91 -5.94
C ARG A 15 10.28 -18.58 -4.66
N LEU A 16 11.06 -18.59 -3.58
CA LEU A 16 10.61 -19.16 -2.31
C LEU A 16 9.45 -18.35 -1.69
N ASN A 17 9.24 -17.09 -2.09
CA ASN A 17 8.09 -16.32 -1.63
C ASN A 17 6.76 -16.96 -2.01
N GLU A 18 6.69 -17.68 -3.14
CA GLU A 18 5.46 -18.35 -3.59
C GLU A 18 5.01 -19.44 -2.61
N LEU A 19 5.94 -20.04 -1.86
CA LEU A 19 5.60 -21.03 -0.84
C LEU A 19 4.73 -20.45 0.28
N ILE A 20 4.83 -19.14 0.55
CA ILE A 20 4.04 -18.46 1.59
C ILE A 20 2.55 -18.51 1.23
N ASP A 21 2.22 -18.38 -0.05
CA ASP A 21 0.84 -18.38 -0.55
C ASP A 21 0.29 -19.80 -0.75
N GLN A 22 1.17 -20.77 -1.06
CA GLN A 22 0.80 -22.17 -1.30
C GLN A 22 0.64 -23.01 -0.02
N THR A 23 1.10 -22.51 1.13
CA THR A 23 1.08 -23.26 2.40
C THR A 23 -0.12 -22.85 3.27
N ASP A 24 -0.82 -23.84 3.83
CA ASP A 24 -1.84 -23.63 4.85
C ASP A 24 -1.19 -23.52 6.25
N ALA A 25 -0.70 -22.32 6.57
CA ALA A 25 0.01 -22.03 7.81
C ALA A 25 -0.29 -20.60 8.32
N GLU A 26 -1.56 -20.32 8.59
CA GLU A 26 -2.01 -19.01 9.05
C GLU A 26 -1.33 -18.56 10.35
N ASP A 27 -1.05 -19.48 11.28
CA ASP A 27 -0.38 -19.20 12.55
C ASP A 27 1.06 -18.70 12.39
N LEU A 28 1.68 -18.90 11.23
CA LEU A 28 3.01 -18.41 10.89
C LEU A 28 2.98 -17.02 10.22
N ARG A 29 1.79 -16.48 9.92
CA ARG A 29 1.64 -15.17 9.26
C ARG A 29 1.55 -14.06 10.31
N PHE A 30 2.04 -12.88 9.93
CA PHE A 30 1.73 -11.67 10.70
C PHE A 30 0.22 -11.40 10.66
N ARG A 31 -0.31 -10.81 11.73
CA ARG A 31 -1.70 -10.37 11.73
C ARG A 31 -1.93 -9.37 10.59
N PRO A 32 -3.04 -9.49 9.84
CA PRO A 32 -3.41 -8.49 8.85
C PRO A 32 -3.47 -7.10 9.50
N TYR A 33 -2.96 -6.11 8.77
CA TYR A 33 -3.06 -4.72 9.16
C TYR A 33 -4.06 -4.02 8.24
N GLU A 34 -5.13 -3.49 8.82
CA GLU A 34 -6.15 -2.73 8.09
C GLU A 34 -5.74 -1.25 8.00
N PRO A 35 -5.49 -0.70 6.79
CA PRO A 35 -5.12 0.70 6.64
C PRO A 35 -6.24 1.64 7.07
N SER A 36 -5.89 2.66 7.85
CA SER A 36 -6.88 3.59 8.41
C SER A 36 -7.12 4.79 7.49
N TRP A 37 -8.31 5.39 7.57
CA TRP A 37 -8.57 6.67 6.91
C TRP A 37 -7.94 7.82 7.71
N PRO A 38 -7.25 8.80 7.06
CA PRO A 38 -6.53 9.89 7.74
C PRO A 38 -7.48 10.99 8.28
N THR A 39 -8.44 10.62 9.13
CA THR A 39 -9.57 11.47 9.55
C THR A 39 -9.17 12.83 10.12
N GLY A 40 -8.03 12.90 10.82
CA GLY A 40 -7.52 14.17 11.37
C GLY A 40 -7.09 15.17 10.29
N ARG A 41 -6.61 14.70 9.13
CA ARG A 41 -6.20 15.55 8.00
C ARG A 41 -7.32 15.70 6.97
N LEU A 42 -8.07 14.63 6.73
CA LEU A 42 -9.19 14.53 5.80
C LEU A 42 -10.46 14.05 6.54
N PRO A 43 -11.25 14.94 7.14
CA PRO A 43 -12.54 14.56 7.71
C PRO A 43 -13.46 13.99 6.62
N ARG A 44 -14.12 12.87 6.89
CA ARG A 44 -15.04 12.25 5.93
C ARG A 44 -16.20 13.20 5.59
N GLY A 45 -16.65 13.16 4.33
CA GLY A 45 -17.76 14.00 3.84
C GLY A 45 -17.40 15.48 3.64
N LYS A 46 -16.13 15.85 3.76
CA LYS A 46 -15.62 17.18 3.35
C LYS A 46 -14.89 17.04 2.03
N SER A 47 -14.97 18.07 1.19
CA SER A 47 -14.23 18.09 -0.08
C SER A 47 -12.73 18.08 0.19
N ILE A 48 -12.06 17.14 -0.48
CA ILE A 48 -10.61 17.02 -0.47
C ILE A 48 -9.99 18.17 -1.27
N LEU A 49 -10.61 18.58 -2.38
CA LEU A 49 -10.15 19.71 -3.19
C LEU A 49 -10.14 21.02 -2.39
N ASP A 50 -11.22 21.31 -1.66
CA ASP A 50 -11.30 22.49 -0.80
C ASP A 50 -10.27 22.44 0.34
N LYS A 51 -10.07 21.25 0.91
CA LYS A 51 -9.05 21.03 1.93
C LYS A 51 -7.65 21.38 1.41
N LEU A 52 -7.30 20.93 0.20
CA LEU A 52 -6.01 21.22 -0.42
C LEU A 52 -5.86 22.72 -0.73
N ARG A 53 -6.90 23.36 -1.27
CA ARG A 53 -6.91 24.81 -1.55
C ARG A 53 -6.76 25.68 -0.30
N THR A 54 -7.43 25.33 0.79
CA THR A 54 -7.57 26.22 1.96
C THR A 54 -6.64 25.90 3.12
N LYS A 55 -6.19 24.65 3.26
CA LYS A 55 -5.40 24.20 4.42
C LYS A 55 -4.07 23.55 4.04
N GLY A 56 -3.73 23.50 2.75
CA GLY A 56 -2.44 23.03 2.24
C GLY A 56 -2.34 21.52 2.04
N ASP A 57 -1.10 21.07 1.86
CA ASP A 57 -0.77 19.71 1.43
C ASP A 57 -1.22 18.62 2.41
N VAL A 58 -1.49 17.43 1.87
CA VAL A 58 -1.84 16.24 2.63
C VAL A 58 -0.90 15.10 2.23
N MET A 59 -0.13 14.61 3.20
CA MET A 59 0.70 13.40 3.04
C MET A 59 -0.05 12.17 3.56
N LEU A 60 0.00 11.08 2.77
CA LEU A 60 -0.50 9.76 3.13
C LEU A 60 0.67 8.83 3.46
N HIS A 61 0.59 8.14 4.60
CA HIS A 61 1.64 7.24 5.06
C HIS A 61 1.27 5.77 4.78
N HIS A 62 1.67 5.25 3.62
CA HIS A 62 1.44 3.85 3.26
C HIS A 62 2.47 2.90 3.90
N PRO A 63 2.07 1.67 4.30
CA PRO A 63 0.75 1.04 4.13
C PRO A 63 -0.24 1.35 5.27
N PHE A 64 0.07 2.30 6.16
CA PHE A 64 -0.69 2.52 7.40
C PHE A 64 -2.00 3.28 7.18
N GLU A 65 -2.03 4.11 6.14
CA GLU A 65 -3.19 4.86 5.70
C GLU A 65 -3.73 4.30 4.39
N SER A 66 -5.06 4.31 4.28
CA SER A 66 -5.79 3.81 3.12
C SER A 66 -5.53 4.65 1.88
N PHE A 67 -5.60 4.02 0.70
CA PHE A 67 -5.54 4.68 -0.61
C PHE A 67 -6.89 5.28 -1.04
N GLU A 68 -7.98 4.98 -0.32
CA GLU A 68 -9.33 5.50 -0.63
C GLU A 68 -9.40 7.04 -0.76
N PRO A 69 -8.63 7.88 0.00
CA PRO A 69 -8.64 9.33 -0.21
C PRO A 69 -8.19 9.76 -1.61
N VAL A 70 -7.27 9.02 -2.23
CA VAL A 70 -6.82 9.30 -3.59
C VAL A 70 -7.95 9.02 -4.58
N VAL A 71 -8.67 7.91 -4.38
CA VAL A 71 -9.85 7.56 -5.20
C VAL A 71 -10.95 8.60 -5.02
N GLN A 72 -11.23 9.03 -3.78
CA GLN A 72 -12.23 10.07 -3.52
C GLN A 72 -11.84 11.41 -4.16
N LEU A 73 -10.57 11.81 -4.10
CA LEU A 73 -10.08 13.01 -4.77
C LEU A 73 -10.36 12.98 -6.28
N LEU A 74 -10.06 11.84 -6.93
CA LEU A 74 -10.34 11.67 -8.35
C LEU A 74 -11.84 11.69 -8.66
N ARG A 75 -12.68 11.10 -7.81
CA ARG A 75 -14.14 11.18 -7.95
C ARG A 75 -14.66 12.61 -7.84
N GLU A 76 -14.20 13.37 -6.83
CA GLU A 76 -14.55 14.78 -6.68
C GLU A 76 -14.14 15.61 -7.90
N ALA A 77 -12.93 15.37 -8.44
CA ALA A 77 -12.42 16.11 -9.60
C ALA A 77 -13.15 15.80 -10.92
N VAL A 78 -13.98 14.77 -10.98
CA VAL A 78 -14.82 14.46 -12.16
C VAL A 78 -16.15 15.22 -12.12
N GLU A 79 -16.64 15.55 -10.93
CA GLU A 79 -17.94 16.19 -10.70
C GLU A 79 -17.85 17.71 -10.43
N ASP A 80 -16.64 18.24 -10.20
CA ASP A 80 -16.28 19.68 -10.14
C ASP A 80 -15.97 20.20 -11.55
#